data_AF-A0A2V9R7S3-F1
#
_entry.id   AF-A0A2V9R7S3-F1
#
_cell.length_a   1.000
_cell.length_b   1.000
_cell.length_c   1.000
_cell.angle_alpha   90.00
_cell.angle_beta   90.00
_cell.angle_gamma   90.00
#
_symmetry.space_group_name_H-M   'P 1'
#
loop_
_entity.id
_entity.type
_entity.pdbx_description
1 polymer ?
#
loop_
_entity_poly.entity_id
_entity_poly.type
_entity_poly.pdbx_seq_one_letter_code
_entity_poly.pdbx_strand_id
1 'polypeptide(L)'
;MKYAAQRILIGAYALFAGFTSLAGNQVLSVSSAINPPQNVPGNRLTKAVNPSAISAGKFSRVLVIRLKKGDDLLEGLRKAVVQEKVKNGVFLGAFGSLTSYHVHVVNNTSFPPKNIYMKGKGPYDILSVTGAVID
;
A
#
# COMPACT_ATOMS: atom_id res chain seq x y z
N MET A 1 12.77 25.52 -55.42
CA MET A 1 13.43 24.56 -54.51
C MET A 1 12.51 24.34 -53.33
N LYS A 2 12.00 23.13 -53.17
CA LYS A 2 10.87 22.75 -52.30
C LYS A 2 11.42 21.94 -51.12
N TYR A 3 11.24 22.38 -49.89
CA TYR A 3 11.55 21.57 -48.70
C TYR A 3 10.31 20.79 -48.28
N ALA A 4 10.42 19.47 -48.41
CA ALA A 4 9.43 18.46 -48.13
C ALA A 4 9.32 18.17 -46.62
N ALA A 5 8.15 17.70 -46.23
CA ALA A 5 7.74 17.35 -44.88
C ALA A 5 8.61 16.25 -44.24
N GLN A 6 9.01 16.46 -42.98
CA GLN A 6 9.41 15.39 -42.07
C GLN A 6 8.63 15.56 -40.76
N ARG A 7 7.36 15.15 -40.77
CA ARG A 7 6.56 14.93 -39.56
C ARG A 7 7.11 13.65 -38.92
N ILE A 8 7.94 13.77 -37.88
CA ILE A 8 8.34 12.62 -37.06
C ILE A 8 7.15 12.27 -36.19
N LEU A 9 6.34 11.38 -36.75
CA LEU A 9 5.34 10.56 -36.11
C LEU A 9 6.08 9.58 -35.19
N ILE A 10 6.19 9.89 -33.89
CA ILE A 10 6.51 8.85 -32.89
C ILE A 10 5.20 8.11 -32.65
N GLY A 11 5.00 7.10 -33.50
CA GLY A 11 3.92 6.12 -33.38
C GLY A 11 4.02 5.38 -32.06
N ALA A 12 2.84 5.20 -31.47
CA ALA A 12 2.58 4.35 -30.33
C ALA A 12 3.14 2.93 -30.54
N TYR A 13 3.69 2.31 -29.49
CA TYR A 13 3.48 0.89 -29.28
C TYR A 13 3.48 0.55 -27.80
N ALA A 14 2.56 -0.37 -27.48
CA ALA A 14 2.11 -0.77 -26.17
C ALA A 14 3.19 -1.40 -25.29
N LEU A 15 3.12 -1.10 -24.00
CA LEU A 15 3.48 -2.02 -22.93
C LEU A 15 2.50 -1.84 -21.77
N PHE A 16 1.22 -2.04 -22.09
CA PHE A 16 0.20 -2.40 -21.11
C PHE A 16 0.05 -3.92 -21.16
N ALA A 17 1.02 -4.61 -20.55
CA ALA A 17 0.96 -6.05 -20.42
C ALA A 17 -0.13 -6.39 -19.39
N GLY A 18 -1.24 -6.93 -19.91
CA GLY A 18 -2.32 -7.64 -19.25
C GLY A 18 -2.38 -7.62 -17.72
N PHE A 19 -3.23 -6.75 -17.18
CA PHE A 19 -4.07 -7.15 -16.06
C PHE A 19 -5.32 -7.81 -16.65
N THR A 20 -5.19 -9.08 -17.06
CA THR A 20 -6.36 -9.91 -17.27
C THR A 20 -7.02 -10.09 -15.91
N SER A 21 -8.26 -9.64 -15.77
CA SER A 21 -9.03 -9.91 -14.56
C SER A 21 -9.19 -11.43 -14.46
N LEU A 22 -8.48 -12.07 -13.52
CA LEU A 22 -8.87 -13.39 -13.06
C LEU A 22 -10.22 -13.21 -12.38
N ALA A 23 -11.30 -13.44 -13.13
CA ALA A 23 -12.62 -13.70 -12.60
C ALA A 23 -12.60 -15.12 -11.99
N GLY A 24 -11.86 -15.25 -10.89
CA GLY A 24 -11.88 -16.42 -10.03
C GLY A 24 -12.17 -15.92 -8.62
N ASN A 25 -13.13 -16.52 -7.93
CA ASN A 25 -13.32 -16.32 -6.50
C ASN A 25 -12.06 -16.79 -5.76
N GLN A 26 -11.06 -15.91 -5.65
CA GLN A 26 -9.95 -16.10 -4.74
C GLN A 26 -10.49 -15.81 -3.34
N VAL A 27 -11.12 -16.81 -2.72
CA VAL A 27 -11.27 -16.79 -1.27
C VAL A 27 -9.85 -16.91 -0.74
N LEU A 28 -9.30 -15.81 -0.24
CA LEU A 28 -8.07 -15.86 0.53
C LEU A 28 -8.38 -16.63 1.82
N SER A 29 -8.26 -17.94 1.77
CA SER A 29 -8.29 -18.79 2.94
C SER A 29 -7.02 -18.50 3.73
N VAL A 30 -7.11 -17.62 4.71
CA VAL A 30 -6.15 -17.60 5.81
C VAL A 30 -6.41 -18.87 6.60
N SER A 31 -5.84 -19.98 6.15
CA SER A 31 -5.63 -21.12 7.02
C SER A 31 -4.59 -20.63 8.03
N SER A 32 -4.98 -20.49 9.29
CA SER A 32 -4.02 -20.45 10.37
C SER A 32 -3.24 -21.75 10.29
N ALA A 33 -2.10 -21.74 9.59
CA ALA A 33 -1.09 -22.76 9.74
C ALA A 33 -0.64 -22.66 11.20
N ILE A 34 -1.29 -23.44 12.07
CA ILE A 34 -0.78 -23.70 13.41
C ILE A 34 0.49 -24.49 13.15
N ASN A 35 1.63 -23.80 13.06
CA ASN A 35 2.92 -24.46 13.14
C ASN A 35 2.86 -25.35 14.39
N PRO A 36 3.30 -26.64 14.32
CA PRO A 36 3.39 -27.46 15.52
C PRO A 36 4.16 -26.64 16.57
N PRO A 37 3.71 -26.64 17.84
CA PRO A 37 4.22 -25.74 18.86
C PRO A 37 5.74 -25.85 18.89
N GLN A 38 6.41 -24.79 18.40
CA GLN A 38 7.86 -24.70 18.44
C GLN A 38 8.21 -24.62 19.92
N ASN A 39 8.86 -25.65 20.44
CA ASN A 39 9.37 -25.66 21.81
C ASN A 39 10.56 -24.71 21.88
N VAL A 40 10.28 -23.41 21.91
CA VAL A 40 11.26 -22.37 22.20
C VAL A 40 11.34 -22.28 23.73
N PRO A 41 12.47 -22.67 24.35
CA PRO A 41 12.62 -22.59 25.80
C PRO A 41 12.36 -21.15 26.26
N GLY A 42 11.39 -20.96 27.15
CA GLY A 42 11.00 -19.66 27.68
C GLY A 42 9.75 -19.02 27.06
N ASN A 43 9.20 -19.56 25.97
CA ASN A 43 8.01 -19.00 25.30
C ASN A 43 6.72 -19.75 25.67
N ARG A 44 6.48 -19.96 26.98
CA ARG A 44 5.26 -20.60 27.48
C ARG A 44 4.13 -19.58 27.36
N LEU A 45 3.34 -19.67 26.29
CA LEU A 45 2.12 -18.88 26.12
C LEU A 45 1.14 -19.24 27.25
N THR A 46 1.15 -18.48 28.34
CA THR A 46 0.29 -18.71 29.52
C THR A 46 -1.16 -18.28 29.31
N LYS A 47 -1.47 -17.69 28.15
CA LYS A 47 -2.79 -17.17 27.81
C LYS A 47 -3.16 -17.55 26.39
N ALA A 48 -4.27 -18.26 26.24
CA ALA A 48 -4.88 -18.49 24.93
C ALA A 48 -5.20 -17.13 24.30
N VAL A 49 -4.59 -16.85 23.15
CA VAL A 49 -4.85 -15.62 22.38
C VAL A 49 -6.12 -15.86 21.57
N ASN A 50 -7.25 -15.41 22.09
CA ASN A 50 -8.51 -15.40 21.35
C ASN A 50 -8.56 -14.08 20.54
N PRO A 51 -8.53 -14.11 19.20
CA PRO A 51 -8.70 -12.91 18.40
C PRO A 51 -10.10 -12.33 18.69
N SER A 52 -10.15 -11.11 19.21
CA SER A 52 -11.37 -10.48 19.72
C SER A 52 -12.35 -10.04 18.61
N ALA A 53 -11.91 -9.97 17.36
CA ALA A 53 -12.75 -9.70 16.20
C ALA A 53 -12.10 -10.25 14.93
N ILE A 54 -12.79 -11.13 14.22
CA ILE A 54 -12.44 -11.56 12.86
C ILE A 54 -13.58 -11.11 11.95
N SER A 55 -13.25 -10.32 10.93
CA SER A 55 -14.20 -9.93 9.89
C SER A 55 -13.66 -10.41 8.54
N ALA A 56 -14.49 -11.14 7.80
CA ALA A 56 -14.18 -11.59 6.45
C ALA A 56 -14.95 -10.73 5.44
N GLY A 57 -14.27 -10.29 4.39
CA GLY A 57 -14.84 -9.46 3.34
C GLY A 57 -14.38 -9.90 1.96
N LYS A 58 -15.13 -9.49 0.93
CA LYS A 58 -14.74 -9.66 -0.47
C LYS A 58 -14.23 -8.33 -1.02
N PHE A 59 -13.20 -8.38 -1.87
CA PHE A 59 -12.78 -7.22 -2.63
C PHE A 59 -13.80 -6.93 -3.74
N SER A 60 -14.40 -5.75 -3.71
CA SER A 60 -15.35 -5.32 -4.75
C SER A 60 -14.64 -4.76 -5.99
N ARG A 61 -13.50 -4.08 -5.81
CA ARG A 61 -12.67 -3.52 -6.88
C ARG A 61 -11.23 -3.31 -6.45
N VAL A 62 -10.35 -3.22 -7.44
CA VAL A 62 -8.91 -2.90 -7.27
C VAL A 62 -8.61 -1.60 -8.01
N LEU A 63 -7.86 -0.71 -7.36
CA LEU A 63 -7.46 0.58 -7.93
C LEU A 63 -5.93 0.63 -8.07
N VAL A 64 -5.45 1.14 -9.19
CA VAL A 64 -4.02 1.40 -9.43
C VAL A 64 -3.82 2.91 -9.46
N ILE A 65 -3.02 3.42 -8.53
CA ILE A 65 -2.78 4.87 -8.38
C ILE A 65 -1.36 5.16 -8.82
N ARG A 66 -1.20 6.08 -9.78
CA ARG A 66 0.10 6.61 -10.20
C ARG A 66 0.18 8.09 -9.84
N LEU A 67 1.14 8.44 -9.01
CA LEU A 67 1.45 9.83 -8.67
C LEU A 67 2.46 10.41 -9.66
N LYS A 68 2.39 11.73 -9.88
CA LYS A 68 3.36 12.45 -10.69
C LYS A 68 4.57 12.81 -9.83
N LYS A 69 5.70 13.08 -10.50
CA LYS A 69 6.90 13.58 -9.84
C LYS A 69 6.57 14.91 -9.13
N GLY A 70 6.90 14.98 -7.85
CA GLY A 70 6.66 16.16 -7.02
C GLY A 70 5.33 16.16 -6.27
N ASP A 71 4.44 15.19 -6.53
CA ASP A 71 3.23 15.04 -5.74
C ASP A 71 3.56 14.56 -4.32
N ASP A 72 2.80 15.05 -3.33
CA ASP A 72 2.82 14.49 -1.98
C ASP A 72 2.09 13.15 -1.95
N LEU A 73 2.74 12.12 -1.41
CA LEU A 73 2.21 10.75 -1.39
C LEU A 73 0.88 10.66 -0.63
N LEU A 74 0.82 11.24 0.57
CA LEU A 74 -0.35 11.12 1.44
C LEU A 74 -1.53 11.93 0.88
N GLU A 75 -1.26 13.14 0.37
CA GLU A 75 -2.27 13.97 -0.29
C GLU A 75 -2.79 13.30 -1.56
N GLY A 76 -1.90 12.71 -2.38
CA GLY A 76 -2.26 11.97 -3.58
C GLY A 76 -3.17 10.77 -3.28
N LEU A 77 -2.83 9.97 -2.26
CA LEU A 77 -3.68 8.86 -1.82
C LEU A 77 -5.04 9.34 -1.30
N ARG A 78 -5.07 10.41 -0.50
CA ARG A 78 -6.34 10.99 -0.01
C ARG A 78 -7.23 11.47 -1.15
N LYS A 79 -6.67 12.17 -2.14
CA LYS A 79 -7.40 12.61 -3.33
C LYS A 79 -7.98 11.43 -4.09
N ALA A 80 -7.19 10.38 -4.32
CA ALA A 80 -7.67 9.17 -4.99
C ALA A 80 -8.82 8.49 -4.23
N VAL A 81 -8.72 8.38 -2.90
CA VAL A 81 -9.77 7.83 -2.03
C VAL A 81 -11.08 8.61 -2.15
N VAL A 82 -11.00 9.94 -2.12
CA VAL A 82 -12.17 10.83 -2.25
C VAL A 82 -12.78 10.76 -3.66
N GLN A 83 -11.95 10.89 -4.70
CA GLN A 83 -12.38 10.86 -6.10
C GLN A 83 -13.09 9.55 -6.45
N GLU A 84 -12.52 8.44 -6.00
CA GLU A 84 -13.08 7.11 -6.24
C GLU A 84 -14.20 6.75 -5.27
N LYS A 85 -14.45 7.54 -4.21
CA LYS A 85 -15.46 7.26 -3.17
C LYS A 85 -15.18 5.95 -2.44
N VAL A 86 -13.92 5.70 -2.08
CA VAL A 86 -13.53 4.54 -1.25
C VAL A 86 -13.88 4.84 0.21
N LYS A 87 -14.87 4.12 0.75
CA LYS A 87 -15.22 4.21 2.19
C LYS A 87 -14.37 3.28 3.05
N ASN A 88 -14.26 2.02 2.63
CA ASN A 88 -13.47 1.00 3.29
C ASN A 88 -12.54 0.35 2.27
N GLY A 89 -11.24 0.28 2.59
CA GLY A 89 -10.25 -0.27 1.68
C GLY A 89 -8.92 -0.51 2.35
N VAL A 90 -8.07 -1.31 1.71
CA VAL A 90 -6.71 -1.60 2.16
C VAL A 90 -5.73 -1.28 1.04
N PHE A 91 -4.59 -0.70 1.39
CA PHE A 91 -3.47 -0.54 0.48
C PHE A 91 -2.73 -1.88 0.41
N LEU A 92 -2.85 -2.56 -0.74
CA LEU A 92 -2.21 -3.87 -0.96
C LEU A 92 -0.68 -3.78 -1.09
N GLY A 93 -0.19 -2.61 -1.49
CA GLY A 93 1.24 -2.34 -1.65
C GLY A 93 1.46 -1.11 -2.51
N ALA A 94 2.67 -0.55 -2.42
CA ALA A 94 3.17 0.46 -3.35
C ALA A 94 4.69 0.43 -3.35
N PHE A 95 5.28 0.89 -4.46
CA PHE A 95 6.72 1.03 -4.65
C PHE A 95 7.00 2.34 -5.39
N GLY A 96 8.21 2.87 -5.25
CA GLY A 96 8.61 4.12 -5.90
C GLY A 96 9.73 4.81 -5.15
N SER A 97 9.87 6.12 -5.36
CA SER A 97 10.88 6.93 -4.69
C SER A 97 10.33 8.27 -4.23
N LEU A 98 10.94 8.82 -3.18
CA LEU A 98 10.63 10.09 -2.55
C LEU A 98 11.89 10.95 -2.52
N THR A 99 11.71 12.26 -2.62
CA THR A 99 12.78 13.25 -2.43
C THR A 99 12.83 13.81 -1.00
N SER A 100 11.78 13.55 -0.21
CA SER A 100 11.66 13.92 1.19
C SER A 100 10.57 13.11 1.88
N TYR A 101 10.64 13.00 3.20
CA TYR A 101 9.59 12.37 4.00
C TYR A 101 9.27 13.19 5.25
N HIS A 102 8.08 12.95 5.79
CA HIS A 102 7.63 13.42 7.09
C HIS A 102 6.79 12.32 7.74
N VAL A 103 7.34 11.63 8.74
CA VAL A 103 6.70 10.45 9.35
C VAL A 103 6.50 10.66 10.85
N HIS A 104 5.41 10.09 11.37
CA HIS A 104 5.09 10.07 12.79
C HIS A 104 5.61 8.79 13.43
N VAL A 105 6.21 8.91 14.60
CA VAL A 105 6.67 7.79 15.43
C VAL A 105 6.22 8.03 16.87
N VAL A 106 5.85 6.97 17.57
CA VAL A 106 5.58 6.99 19.01
C VAL A 106 6.88 6.72 19.76
N ASN A 107 7.28 7.65 20.63
CA ASN A 107 8.61 7.68 21.26
C ASN A 107 8.65 7.11 22.70
N ASN A 108 7.55 6.54 23.19
CA ASN A 108 7.51 5.95 24.52
C ASN A 108 6.56 4.75 24.59
N THR A 109 6.79 3.90 25.59
CA THR A 109 5.95 2.74 25.92
C THR A 109 5.01 3.00 27.10
N SER A 110 5.04 4.22 27.65
CA SER A 110 4.20 4.65 28.78
C SER A 110 2.97 5.43 28.30
N PHE A 111 1.91 5.42 29.08
CA PHE A 111 0.74 6.29 28.86
C PHE A 111 0.92 7.63 29.60
N PRO A 112 0.59 8.79 29.01
CA PRO A 112 0.13 8.98 27.63
C PRO A 112 1.27 8.84 26.59
N PRO A 113 0.96 8.48 25.33
CA PRO A 113 1.94 8.36 24.27
C PRO A 113 2.51 9.74 23.87
N LYS A 114 3.81 9.78 23.59
CA LYS A 114 4.56 10.93 23.12
C LYS A 114 4.85 10.76 21.64
N ASN A 115 4.37 11.69 20.83
CA ASN A 115 4.52 11.68 19.39
C ASN A 115 5.74 12.48 18.97
N ILE A 116 6.55 11.93 18.06
CA ILE A 116 7.63 12.64 17.38
C ILE A 116 7.40 12.59 15.87
N TYR A 117 7.90 13.62 15.17
CA TYR A 117 7.76 13.74 13.73
C TYR A 117 9.14 13.87 13.10
N MET A 118 9.57 12.82 12.41
CA MET A 118 10.86 12.77 11.72
C MET A 118 10.71 13.32 10.32
N LYS A 119 11.69 14.10 9.87
CA LYS A 119 11.74 14.67 8.52
C LYS A 119 13.11 14.44 7.91
N GLY A 120 13.15 14.21 6.60
CA GLY A 120 14.39 14.06 5.86
C GLY A 120 14.24 14.52 4.42
N LYS A 121 15.35 14.92 3.79
CA LYS A 121 15.44 15.24 2.36
C LYS A 121 16.58 14.44 1.75
N GLY A 122 16.32 13.81 0.61
CA GLY A 122 17.27 12.91 -0.04
C GLY A 122 16.55 11.92 -0.95
N PRO A 123 17.31 11.09 -1.69
CA PRO A 123 16.76 10.04 -2.54
C PRO A 123 16.38 8.83 -1.67
N TYR A 124 15.11 8.70 -1.34
CA TYR A 124 14.59 7.58 -0.55
C TYR A 124 13.73 6.66 -1.41
N ASP A 125 13.87 5.36 -1.23
CA ASP A 125 13.03 4.37 -1.90
C ASP A 125 11.84 3.95 -1.02
N ILE A 126 10.67 3.84 -1.64
CA ILE A 126 9.48 3.24 -1.06
C ILE A 126 9.54 1.74 -1.34
N LEU A 127 9.81 0.96 -0.31
CA LEU A 127 9.83 -0.51 -0.40
C LEU A 127 8.43 -1.12 -0.26
N SER A 128 7.57 -0.48 0.55
CA SER A 128 6.19 -0.89 0.76
C SER A 128 5.37 0.28 1.31
N VAL A 129 4.07 0.26 1.01
CA VAL A 129 3.05 1.06 1.68
C VAL A 129 1.93 0.13 2.11
N THR A 130 1.61 0.17 3.39
CA THR A 130 0.53 -0.64 3.98
C THR A 130 -0.34 0.27 4.83
N GLY A 131 -1.63 -0.01 4.85
CA GLY A 131 -2.60 0.74 5.64
C GLY A 131 -4.02 0.46 5.18
N ALA A 132 -4.97 1.10 5.84
CA ALA A 132 -6.39 0.99 5.53
C ALA A 132 -7.05 2.36 5.53
N VAL A 133 -8.12 2.46 4.74
CA VAL A 133 -9.13 3.51 4.85
C VAL A 133 -10.31 2.86 5.55
N ILE A 134 -10.72 3.44 6.66
CA ILE A 134 -11.83 2.98 7.48
C ILE A 134 -12.70 4.21 7.77
N ASP A 135 -14.00 4.09 7.50
CA ASP A 135 -15.04 5.07 7.81
C ASP A 135 -15.82 4.61 9.05
#